data_AF-A0A0C1Y7S5-F1
#
_entry.id   AF-A0A0C1Y7S5-F1
#
_cell.length_a   1.000
_cell.length_b   1.000
_cell.length_c   1.000
_cell.angle_alpha   90.00
_cell.angle_beta   90.00
_cell.angle_gamma   90.00
#
_symmetry.space_group_name_H-M   'P 1'
#
loop_
_entity.id
_entity.type
_entity.pdbx_description
1 polymer ?
#
loop_
_entity_poly.entity_id
_entity_poly.type
_entity_poly.pdbx_seq_one_letter_code
_entity_poly.pdbx_strand_id
1 'polypeptide(L)'
;MTAQTVTAELDAYYNLIDELLQCPSGSEPDVLAQYPDLLNAQLVQTMLQVAAAMAHNNQQEPSKFLVFIARKLAANLRELAETTAE
;
A
#
# COMPACT_ATOMS: atom_id res chain seq x y z
N MET A 1 -4.89 -18.22 -22.91
CA MET A 1 -5.52 -16.93 -22.57
C MET A 1 -5.32 -16.67 -21.08
N THR A 2 -4.15 -16.19 -20.63
CA THR A 2 -3.88 -15.91 -19.19
C THR A 2 -2.82 -14.82 -18.99
N ALA A 3 -2.75 -13.82 -19.88
CA ALA A 3 -1.81 -12.70 -19.76
C ALA A 3 -2.46 -11.37 -19.31
N GLN A 4 -3.75 -11.40 -18.94
CA GLN A 4 -4.54 -10.17 -18.71
C GLN A 4 -4.97 -9.96 -17.24
N THR A 5 -4.66 -10.88 -16.32
CA THR A 5 -5.06 -10.71 -14.90
C THR A 5 -4.03 -9.93 -14.09
N VAL A 6 -2.75 -9.98 -14.45
CA VAL A 6 -1.64 -9.41 -13.65
C VAL A 6 -1.59 -7.87 -13.70
N THR A 7 -2.19 -7.22 -14.68
CA THR A 7 -2.17 -5.75 -14.83
C THR A 7 -3.23 -5.04 -14.00
N ALA A 8 -4.38 -5.66 -13.75
CA ALA A 8 -5.50 -5.01 -13.06
C ALA A 8 -5.23 -4.79 -11.56
N GLU A 9 -4.56 -5.74 -10.90
CA GLU A 9 -4.21 -5.63 -9.48
C GLU A 9 -3.14 -4.57 -9.23
N LEU A 10 -2.15 -4.48 -10.12
CA LEU A 10 -1.11 -3.47 -10.02
C LEU A 10 -1.68 -2.06 -10.21
N ASP A 11 -2.57 -1.87 -11.18
CA ASP A 11 -3.28 -0.60 -11.41
C ASP A 11 -4.13 -0.23 -10.18
N ALA A 12 -4.82 -1.21 -9.58
CA ALA A 12 -5.57 -1.03 -8.35
C ALA A 12 -4.67 -0.58 -7.18
N TYR A 13 -3.46 -1.12 -7.05
CA TYR A 13 -2.50 -0.63 -6.04
C TYR A 13 -2.07 0.81 -6.31
N TYR A 14 -1.77 1.17 -7.56
CA TYR A 14 -1.40 2.55 -7.89
C TYR A 14 -2.54 3.53 -7.62
N ASN A 15 -3.77 3.17 -7.97
CA ASN A 15 -4.96 3.98 -7.68
C ASN A 15 -5.17 4.14 -6.17
N LEU A 16 -5.03 3.06 -5.40
CA LEU A 16 -5.11 3.11 -3.94
C LEU A 16 -4.00 4.00 -3.34
N ILE A 17 -2.78 3.91 -3.87
CA ILE A 17 -1.65 4.72 -3.43
C ILE A 17 -1.88 6.20 -3.75
N ASP A 18 -2.42 6.52 -4.92
CA ASP A 18 -2.78 7.89 -5.29
C ASP A 18 -3.88 8.45 -4.37
N GLU A 19 -4.93 7.67 -4.09
CA GLU A 19 -5.95 8.07 -3.11
C GLU A 19 -5.36 8.34 -1.74
N LEU A 20 -4.46 7.47 -1.25
CA LEU A 20 -3.79 7.68 0.04
C LEU A 20 -2.95 8.95 0.08
N LEU A 21 -2.34 9.33 -1.04
CA LEU A 21 -1.55 10.56 -1.16
C LEU A 21 -2.41 11.83 -1.26
N GLN A 22 -3.60 11.72 -1.82
CA GLN A 22 -4.56 12.82 -1.94
C GLN A 22 -5.46 12.97 -0.70
N CYS A 23 -5.56 11.90 0.10
CA CYS A 23 -6.39 11.88 1.30
C CYS A 23 -5.85 12.87 2.36
N PRO A 24 -6.72 13.58 3.10
CA PRO A 24 -6.29 14.33 4.27
C PRO A 24 -5.71 13.40 5.33
N SER A 25 -4.70 13.88 6.06
CA SER A 25 -4.06 13.10 7.13
C SER A 25 -5.07 12.64 8.16
N GLY A 26 -5.12 11.34 8.41
CA GLY A 26 -6.06 10.68 9.33
C GLY A 26 -7.16 9.87 8.66
N SER A 27 -7.36 10.01 7.35
CA SER A 27 -8.35 9.23 6.58
C SER A 27 -7.74 8.02 5.84
N GLU A 28 -6.44 7.80 5.96
CA GLU A 28 -5.74 6.64 5.40
C GLU A 28 -6.34 5.28 5.82
N PRO A 29 -6.65 5.03 7.12
CA PRO A 29 -7.21 3.73 7.51
C PRO A 29 -8.60 3.49 6.90
N ASP A 30 -9.38 4.54 6.65
CA ASP A 30 -10.70 4.43 6.03
C ASP A 30 -10.57 4.05 4.54
N VAL A 31 -9.65 4.71 3.82
CA VAL A 31 -9.30 4.35 2.45
C VAL A 31 -8.80 2.91 2.36
N LEU A 32 -7.88 2.50 3.23
CA LEU A 32 -7.39 1.11 3.25
C LEU A 32 -8.51 0.10 3.55
N ALA A 33 -9.44 0.44 4.44
CA ALA A 33 -10.57 -0.41 4.80
C ALA A 33 -11.58 -0.62 3.65
N GLN A 34 -11.60 0.27 2.64
CA GLN A 34 -12.42 0.09 1.44
C GLN A 34 -11.87 -0.98 0.49
N TYR A 35 -10.58 -1.32 0.59
CA TYR A 35 -9.91 -2.26 -0.30
C TYR A 35 -9.21 -3.41 0.45
N PRO A 36 -9.93 -4.18 1.28
CA PRO A 36 -9.33 -5.24 2.09
C PRO A 36 -8.62 -6.32 1.25
N ASP A 37 -9.14 -6.62 0.05
CA ASP A 37 -8.54 -7.57 -0.89
C ASP A 37 -7.16 -7.13 -1.41
N LEU A 38 -6.88 -5.82 -1.41
CA LEU A 38 -5.59 -5.27 -1.82
C LEU A 38 -4.58 -5.22 -0.67
N LEU A 39 -5.02 -5.36 0.58
CA LEU A 39 -4.16 -5.27 1.77
C LEU A 39 -3.31 -6.53 1.93
N ASN A 40 -2.23 -6.61 1.17
CA ASN A 40 -1.33 -7.76 1.15
C ASN A 40 0.14 -7.33 1.06
N ALA A 41 1.05 -8.31 1.06
CA ALA A 41 2.49 -8.05 0.98
C ALA A 41 2.91 -7.38 -0.36
N GLN A 42 2.15 -7.59 -1.44
CA GLN A 42 2.43 -7.00 -2.75
C GLN A 42 2.12 -5.50 -2.75
N LEU A 43 1.03 -5.07 -2.11
CA LEU A 43 0.74 -3.65 -1.90
C LEU A 43 1.85 -2.98 -1.08
N VAL A 44 2.30 -3.60 0.02
CA VAL A 44 3.42 -3.09 0.82
C VAL A 44 4.67 -2.87 -0.06
N GLN A 45 5.01 -3.85 -0.89
CA GLN A 45 6.18 -3.73 -1.77
C GLN A 45 6.01 -2.61 -2.80
N THR A 46 4.81 -2.46 -3.36
CA THR A 46 4.48 -1.41 -4.33
C THR A 46 4.59 -0.02 -3.70
N MET A 47 4.05 0.15 -2.49
CA MET A 47 4.15 1.39 -1.72
C MET A 47 5.61 1.82 -1.48
N LEU A 48 6.48 0.86 -1.14
CA LEU A 48 7.91 1.12 -0.92
C LEU A 48 8.63 1.53 -2.21
N GLN A 49 8.29 0.90 -3.35
CA GLN A 49 8.85 1.26 -4.65
C GLN A 49 8.45 2.69 -5.06
N VAL A 50 7.16 3.03 -4.92
CA VAL A 50 6.66 4.38 -5.19
C VAL A 50 7.30 5.40 -4.26
N ALA A 51 7.41 5.09 -2.97
CA ALA A 51 8.08 5.97 -2.01
C ALA A 51 9.55 6.22 -2.37
N ALA A 52 10.28 5.19 -2.81
CA ALA A 52 11.67 5.34 -3.26
C ALA A 52 11.77 6.24 -4.51
N ALA A 53 10.87 6.07 -5.48
CA ALA A 53 10.80 6.92 -6.67
C ALA A 53 10.49 8.39 -6.31
N MET A 54 9.55 8.62 -5.39
CA MET A 54 9.21 9.97 -4.90
C MET A 54 10.38 10.64 -4.17
N ALA A 55 11.10 9.90 -3.33
CA ALA A 55 12.29 10.44 -2.65
C ALA A 55 13.34 10.93 -3.66
N HIS A 56 13.50 10.21 -4.78
CA HIS A 56 14.38 10.61 -5.87
C HIS A 56 13.91 11.91 -6.56
N ASN A 57 12.59 12.11 -6.67
CA ASN A 57 11.97 13.31 -7.26
C ASN A 57 11.82 14.49 -6.27
N ASN A 58 12.60 14.52 -5.18
CA ASN A 58 12.49 15.53 -4.10
C ASN A 58 11.14 15.55 -3.35
N GLN A 59 10.29 14.53 -3.52
CA GLN A 59 9.00 14.40 -2.82
C GLN A 59 9.20 13.63 -1.49
N GLN A 60 9.94 14.23 -0.56
CA GLN A 60 10.37 13.59 0.69
C GLN A 60 9.23 13.35 1.69
N GLU A 61 8.31 14.30 1.84
CA GLU A 61 7.15 14.18 2.72
C GLU A 61 6.21 13.04 2.33
N PRO A 62 5.67 12.99 1.09
CA PRO A 62 4.81 11.88 0.67
C PRO A 62 5.55 10.53 0.64
N SER A 63 6.85 10.53 0.34
CA SER A 63 7.69 9.33 0.45
C SER A 63 7.73 8.76 1.86
N LYS A 64 8.05 9.57 2.87
CA LYS A 64 8.09 9.14 4.27
C LYS A 64 6.72 8.64 4.73
N PHE A 65 5.67 9.31 4.30
CA PHE A 65 4.29 8.91 4.58
C PHE A 65 3.97 7.52 4.02
N LEU A 66 4.25 7.26 2.74
CA LEU A 66 4.02 5.94 2.13
C LEU A 66 4.83 4.84 2.81
N VAL A 67 6.09 5.10 3.17
CA VAL A 67 6.91 4.16 3.95
C VAL A 67 6.27 3.87 5.31
N PHE A 68 5.73 4.89 5.98
CA PHE A 68 5.07 4.72 7.27
C PHE A 68 3.83 3.82 7.16
N ILE A 69 2.97 4.06 6.17
CA ILE A 69 1.78 3.23 5.93
C ILE A 69 2.17 1.79 5.57
N ALA A 70 3.13 1.61 4.66
CA ALA A 70 3.63 0.31 4.26
C ALA A 70 4.13 -0.52 5.45
N ARG A 71 4.87 0.11 6.38
CA ARG A 71 5.38 -0.56 7.59
C ARG A 71 4.25 -0.93 8.56
N LYS A 72 3.26 -0.07 8.74
CA LYS A 72 2.07 -0.40 9.55
C LYS A 72 1.32 -1.58 8.96
N LEU A 73 1.08 -1.57 7.65
CA LEU A 73 0.40 -2.68 6.97
C LEU A 73 1.19 -3.99 7.12
N ALA A 74 2.51 -3.95 6.89
CA ALA A 74 3.36 -5.12 7.07
C ALA A 74 3.32 -5.69 8.50
N ALA A 75 3.25 -4.83 9.53
CA ALA A 75 3.09 -5.27 10.91
C ALA A 75 1.74 -5.98 11.14
N ASN A 76 0.64 -5.41 10.64
CA ASN A 76 -0.69 -6.02 10.74
C ASN A 76 -0.75 -7.38 10.03
N LEU A 77 -0.17 -7.49 8.83
CA LEU A 77 -0.12 -8.75 8.09
C LEU A 77 0.63 -9.86 8.85
N ARG A 78 1.68 -9.49 9.58
CA ARG A 78 2.43 -10.43 10.44
C ARG A 78 1.59 -10.89 11.63
N GLU A 79 0.92 -9.96 12.32
CA GLU A 79 0.05 -10.26 13.46
C GLU A 79 -1.10 -11.21 13.07
N LEU A 80 -1.70 -11.00 11.88
CA LEU A 80 -2.73 -11.88 11.32
C LEU A 80 -2.18 -13.28 11.00
N ALA A 81 -0.95 -13.37 10.49
CA ALA A 81 -0.30 -14.66 10.23
C ALA A 81 0.01 -15.43 11.53
N GLU A 82 0.28 -14.73 12.64
CA GLU A 82 0.57 -15.34 13.94
C GLU A 82 -0.71 -15.85 14.64
N THR A 83 -1.87 -15.23 14.39
CA THR A 83 -3.17 -15.59 15.01
C THR A 83 -3.86 -16.81 14.37
N THR A 84 -3.43 -17.23 13.18
CA THR A 84 -4.02 -18.40 12.47
C THR A 84 -3.33 -19.73 12.80
N ALA A 85 -2.40 -19.72 13.75
CA ALA A 85 -1.58 -20.88 14.11
C ALA A 85 -2.06 -21.66 15.35
N GLU A 86 -3.29 -21.42 15.82
CA GLU A 86 -3.89 -22.10 17.00
C GLU A 86 -4.96 -23.14 16.63
#